data_AF-A0A2M6VMZ4-F1
#
_entry.id   AF-A0A2M6VMZ4-F1
#
_cell.length_a   1.000
_cell.length_b   1.000
_cell.length_c   1.000
_cell.angle_alpha   90.00
_cell.angle_beta   90.00
_cell.angle_gamma   90.00
#
_symmetry.space_group_name_H-M   'P 1'
#
loop_
_entity.id
_entity.type
_entity.pdbx_description
1 polymer ?
#
loop_
_entity_poly.entity_id
_entity_poly.type
_entity_poly.pdbx_seq_one_letter_code
_entity_poly.pdbx_strand_id
1 'polypeptide(L)'
;MSENRLADYLDHMQQAATDACIFVEGMEKADFLEDKRTQQAVIMSLIIVGEAATKVMDGYTEFTETHTQVPWRSMRGMRNRIAHGYFDINLDVVWDTLQTALPELLQHLRAVRQQARDAPNP
;
A
#
# COMPACT_ATOMS: atom_id res chain seq x y z
N MET A 1 9.44 17.43 -20.24
CA MET A 1 10.23 16.35 -19.62
C MET A 1 9.37 15.81 -18.49
N SER A 2 8.88 14.57 -18.60
CA SER A 2 8.12 13.97 -17.51
C SER A 2 9.13 13.65 -16.41
N GLU A 3 9.05 14.34 -15.28
CA GLU A 3 9.85 14.06 -14.10
C GLU A 3 9.59 12.60 -13.69
N ASN A 4 10.64 11.81 -13.43
CA ASN A 4 10.45 10.42 -13.04
C ASN A 4 9.98 10.37 -11.59
N ARG A 5 8.70 10.03 -11.42
CA ARG A 5 8.01 9.98 -10.13
C ARG A 5 7.95 8.57 -9.54
N LEU A 6 8.66 7.59 -10.12
CA LEU A 6 8.67 6.22 -9.62
C LEU A 6 9.07 6.17 -8.14
N ALA A 7 10.18 6.85 -7.81
CA ALA A 7 10.65 6.94 -6.43
C ALA A 7 9.58 7.57 -5.52
N ASP A 8 8.95 8.67 -5.93
CA ASP A 8 7.90 9.32 -5.15
C ASP A 8 6.71 8.38 -4.88
N TYR A 9 6.27 7.61 -5.88
CA TYR A 9 5.17 6.67 -5.71
C TYR A 9 5.52 5.55 -4.73
N LEU A 10 6.74 5.00 -4.81
CA LEU A 10 7.22 3.98 -3.88
C LEU A 10 7.40 4.54 -2.47
N ASP A 11 7.85 5.79 -2.35
CA ASP A 11 7.98 6.51 -1.09
C ASP A 11 6.60 6.71 -0.44
N HIS A 12 5.60 7.16 -1.21
CA HIS A 12 4.22 7.29 -0.74
C HIS A 12 3.62 5.95 -0.29
N MET A 13 3.84 4.87 -1.06
CA MET A 13 3.37 3.54 -0.67
C MET A 13 4.00 3.09 0.64
N GLN A 14 5.31 3.23 0.78
CA GLN A 14 6.00 2.83 2.01
C GLN A 14 5.53 3.66 3.20
N GLN A 15 5.38 4.97 3.04
CA GLN A 15 4.92 5.84 4.13
C GLN A 15 3.52 5.44 4.57
N ALA A 16 2.56 5.33 3.64
CA ALA A 16 1.18 4.97 3.97
C ALA A 16 1.08 3.57 4.60
N ALA A 17 1.80 2.58 4.10
CA ALA A 17 1.85 1.25 4.70
C ALA A 17 2.46 1.28 6.11
N THR A 18 3.48 2.11 6.34
CA THR A 18 4.09 2.29 7.67
C THR A 18 3.11 2.95 8.64
N ASP A 19 2.44 4.02 8.21
CA ASP A 19 1.45 4.72 9.03
C ASP A 19 0.30 3.79 9.43
N ALA A 20 -0.19 2.98 8.50
CA ALA A 20 -1.23 1.99 8.78
C ALA A 20 -0.81 0.98 9.88
N CYS A 21 0.45 0.54 9.87
CA CYS A 21 0.97 -0.35 10.92
C CYS A 21 1.10 0.37 12.26
N ILE A 22 1.56 1.63 12.26
CA ILE A 22 1.70 2.44 13.48
C ILE A 22 0.34 2.71 14.14
N PHE A 23 -0.70 2.97 13.36
CA PHE A 23 -2.04 3.25 13.90
C PHE A 23 -2.64 2.10 14.70
N VAL A 24 -2.20 0.86 14.43
CA VAL A 24 -2.69 -0.35 15.12
C VAL A 24 -1.63 -1.00 16.00
N GLU A 25 -0.50 -0.32 16.22
CA GLU A 25 0.58 -0.84 17.04
C GLU A 25 0.10 -1.03 18.49
N GLY A 26 0.26 -2.24 19.02
CA GLY A 26 -0.19 -2.59 20.37
C GLY A 26 -1.71 -2.67 20.56
N MET A 27 -2.49 -2.56 19.48
CA MET A 27 -3.95 -2.66 19.49
C MET A 27 -4.38 -4.13 19.30
N GLU A 28 -5.40 -4.58 20.01
CA GLU A 28 -6.04 -5.86 19.69
C GLU A 28 -7.14 -5.69 18.64
N LYS A 29 -7.51 -6.79 17.98
CA LYS A 29 -8.54 -6.78 16.94
C LYS A 29 -9.88 -6.23 17.46
N ALA A 30 -10.25 -6.57 18.69
CA ALA A 30 -11.50 -6.08 19.29
C ALA A 30 -11.51 -4.55 19.42
N ASP A 31 -10.40 -3.97 19.91
CA ASP A 31 -10.26 -2.51 20.03
C ASP A 31 -10.32 -1.82 18.66
N PHE A 32 -9.68 -2.42 17.65
CA PHE A 32 -9.73 -1.91 16.27
C PHE A 32 -11.15 -1.90 15.71
N LEU A 33 -11.96 -2.94 15.97
CA LEU A 33 -13.34 -3.03 15.49
C LEU A 33 -14.27 -2.01 16.16
N GLU A 34 -13.92 -1.51 17.34
CA GLU A 34 -14.68 -0.48 18.05
C GLU A 34 -14.18 0.95 17.74
N ASP A 35 -12.91 1.12 17.34
CA ASP A 35 -12.33 2.42 17.02
C ASP A 35 -12.48 2.83 15.55
N LYS A 36 -13.59 3.51 15.26
CA LYS A 36 -13.89 4.08 13.93
C LYS A 36 -12.83 5.06 13.42
N ARG A 37 -12.15 5.79 14.30
CA ARG A 37 -11.13 6.76 13.88
C ARG A 37 -9.93 6.01 13.31
N THR A 38 -9.49 4.97 14.02
CA THR A 38 -8.37 4.13 13.58
C THR A 38 -8.73 3.36 12.31
N GLN A 39 -9.95 2.83 12.20
CA GLN A 39 -10.44 2.22 10.96
C GLN A 39 -10.35 3.18 9.77
N GLN A 40 -10.82 4.42 9.91
CA GLN A 40 -10.77 5.41 8.83
C GLN A 40 -9.33 5.78 8.45
N ALA A 41 -8.44 5.94 9.44
CA ALA A 41 -7.04 6.23 9.20
C ALA A 41 -6.35 5.10 8.40
N VAL A 42 -6.58 3.85 8.81
CA VAL A 42 -6.07 2.67 8.11
C VAL A 42 -6.63 2.56 6.70
N ILE A 43 -7.94 2.72 6.53
CA ILE A 43 -8.59 2.63 5.22
C ILE A 43 -8.01 3.67 4.26
N MET A 44 -7.78 4.90 4.72
CA MET A 44 -7.15 5.94 3.91
C MET A 44 -5.72 5.54 3.50
N SER A 45 -4.93 5.00 4.43
CA SER A 45 -3.58 4.50 4.11
C SER A 45 -3.61 3.40 3.04
N LEU A 46 -4.54 2.44 3.13
CA LEU A 46 -4.70 1.38 2.11
C LEU A 46 -5.11 1.94 0.74
N ILE A 47 -5.94 2.99 0.70
CA ILE A 47 -6.28 3.69 -0.55
C ILE A 47 -5.03 4.32 -1.16
N ILE A 48 -4.21 5.01 -0.36
CA ILE A 48 -2.97 5.65 -0.84
C ILE A 48 -2.02 4.60 -1.42
N VAL A 49 -1.83 3.48 -0.72
CA VAL A 49 -1.00 2.36 -1.19
C VAL A 49 -1.49 1.86 -2.55
N GLY A 50 -2.79 1.60 -2.70
CA GLY A 50 -3.33 1.09 -3.96
C GLY A 50 -3.36 2.11 -5.09
N GLU A 51 -3.55 3.40 -4.80
CA GLU A 51 -3.47 4.48 -5.81
C GLU A 51 -2.04 4.61 -6.33
N ALA A 52 -1.05 4.67 -5.45
CA ALA A 52 0.35 4.74 -5.85
C ALA A 52 0.80 3.48 -6.61
N ALA A 53 0.39 2.28 -6.16
CA ALA A 53 0.62 1.04 -6.90
C ALA A 53 0.02 1.09 -8.32
N THR A 54 -1.18 1.66 -8.47
CA THR A 54 -1.83 1.83 -9.79
C THR A 54 -1.01 2.76 -10.69
N LYS A 55 -0.52 3.89 -10.16
CA LYS A 55 0.36 4.79 -10.92
C LYS A 55 1.66 4.13 -11.36
N VAL A 56 2.26 3.30 -10.50
CA VAL A 56 3.47 2.54 -10.85
C VAL A 56 3.17 1.53 -11.95
N MET A 57 2.09 0.76 -11.84
CA MET A 57 1.70 -0.22 -12.87
C MET A 57 1.43 0.43 -14.24
N ASP A 58 0.71 1.55 -14.25
CA ASP A 58 0.27 2.21 -15.48
C ASP A 58 1.42 3.02 -16.13
N GLY A 59 2.37 3.55 -15.34
CA GLY A 59 3.47 4.40 -15.82
C GLY A 59 4.83 3.70 -15.95
N TYR A 60 5.04 2.58 -15.28
CA TYR A 60 6.34 1.90 -15.14
C TYR A 60 6.17 0.38 -15.26
N THR A 61 5.53 -0.07 -16.33
CA THR A 61 5.18 -1.49 -16.52
C THR A 61 6.39 -2.41 -16.44
N GLU A 62 7.50 -2.09 -17.12
CA GLU A 62 8.74 -2.88 -17.09
C GLU A 62 9.30 -3.04 -15.67
N PHE A 63 9.17 -1.99 -14.85
CA PHE A 63 9.56 -2.05 -13.44
C PHE A 63 8.68 -3.03 -12.65
N THR A 64 7.37 -3.02 -12.88
CA THR A 64 6.47 -3.97 -12.20
C THR A 64 6.64 -5.41 -12.67
N GLU A 65 7.04 -5.62 -13.93
CA GLU A 65 7.30 -6.95 -14.50
C GLU A 65 8.61 -7.55 -14.00
N THR A 66 9.60 -6.71 -13.69
CA THR A 66 10.87 -7.14 -13.08
C THR A 66 10.73 -7.37 -11.56
N HIS A 67 9.77 -6.70 -10.90
CA HIS A 67 9.56 -6.77 -9.46
C HIS A 67 8.24 -7.49 -9.09
N THR A 68 8.11 -8.75 -9.51
CA THR A 68 6.88 -9.56 -9.30
C THR A 68 6.64 -9.98 -7.86
N GLN A 69 7.64 -9.89 -6.99
CA GLN A 69 7.51 -10.14 -5.55
C GLN A 69 6.63 -9.09 -4.86
N VAL A 70 6.49 -7.89 -5.45
CA VAL A 70 5.57 -6.88 -4.92
C VAL A 70 4.16 -7.16 -5.47
N PRO A 71 3.13 -7.28 -4.61
CA PRO A 71 1.79 -7.67 -5.03
C PRO A 71 0.98 -6.50 -5.65
N TRP A 72 1.49 -5.91 -6.73
CA TRP A 72 0.94 -4.69 -7.38
C TRP A 72 -0.56 -4.80 -7.69
N ARG A 73 -0.97 -5.89 -8.33
CA ARG A 73 -2.37 -6.14 -8.72
C ARG A 73 -3.28 -6.26 -7.50
N SER A 74 -2.80 -6.89 -6.42
CA SER A 74 -3.56 -7.03 -5.18
C SER A 74 -3.79 -5.67 -4.52
N MET A 75 -2.79 -4.79 -4.51
CA MET A 75 -2.92 -3.43 -3.97
C MET A 75 -3.94 -2.59 -4.76
N ARG A 76 -3.88 -2.63 -6.10
CA ARG A 76 -4.89 -2.00 -6.97
C ARG A 76 -6.28 -2.56 -6.73
N GLY A 77 -6.41 -3.89 -6.61
CA GLY A 77 -7.67 -4.57 -6.33
C GLY A 77 -8.27 -4.17 -4.98
N MET A 78 -7.43 -4.03 -3.95
CA MET A 78 -7.83 -3.57 -2.62
C MET A 78 -8.39 -2.16 -2.65
N ARG A 79 -7.68 -1.21 -3.29
CA ARG A 79 -8.19 0.17 -3.47
C ARG A 79 -9.52 0.20 -4.20
N ASN A 80 -9.68 -0.61 -5.26
CA ASN A 80 -10.94 -0.69 -5.98
C ASN A 80 -12.08 -1.21 -5.10
N ARG A 81 -11.83 -2.25 -4.29
CA ARG A 81 -12.82 -2.78 -3.36
C ARG A 81 -13.23 -1.76 -2.30
N ILE A 82 -12.26 -1.06 -1.72
CA ILE A 82 -12.51 -0.01 -0.71
C ILE A 82 -13.29 1.16 -1.33
N ALA A 83 -12.89 1.63 -2.51
CA ALA A 83 -13.52 2.78 -3.17
C ALA A 83 -14.94 2.50 -3.68
N HIS A 84 -15.22 1.27 -4.12
CA HIS A 84 -16.54 0.88 -4.65
C HIS A 84 -17.49 0.31 -3.58
N GLY A 85 -16.98 -0.08 -2.42
CA GLY A 85 -17.74 -0.79 -1.38
C GLY A 85 -17.61 -0.17 0.01
N TYR A 86 -17.45 1.15 0.13
CA TYR A 86 -17.21 1.84 1.42
C TYR A 86 -18.20 1.48 2.54
N PHE A 87 -19.42 1.06 2.22
CA PHE A 87 -20.42 0.60 3.19
C PHE A 87 -20.27 -0.86 3.65
N ASP A 88 -19.59 -1.71 2.87
CA ASP A 88 -19.44 -3.16 3.10
C ASP A 88 -17.96 -3.57 3.22
N ILE A 89 -17.09 -2.68 3.71
CA ILE A 89 -15.69 -3.04 3.96
C ILE A 89 -15.66 -4.07 5.08
N ASN A 90 -15.21 -5.28 4.75
CA ASN A 90 -14.96 -6.32 5.73
C ASN A 90 -13.72 -5.94 6.56
N LEU A 91 -13.96 -5.47 7.79
CA LEU A 91 -12.92 -5.03 8.71
C LEU A 91 -12.04 -6.18 9.21
N ASP A 92 -12.51 -7.44 9.18
CA ASP A 92 -11.68 -8.59 9.47
C ASP A 92 -10.58 -8.74 8.41
N VAL A 93 -10.93 -8.60 7.13
CA VAL A 93 -9.96 -8.65 6.03
C VAL A 93 -8.97 -7.49 6.12
N VAL A 94 -9.44 -6.29 6.49
CA VAL A 94 -8.57 -5.13 6.72
C VAL A 94 -7.58 -5.44 7.83
N TRP A 95 -8.05 -5.94 8.97
CA TRP A 95 -7.20 -6.31 10.09
C TRP A 95 -6.16 -7.36 9.70
N ASP A 96 -6.56 -8.44 9.03
CA ASP A 96 -5.63 -9.50 8.61
C ASP A 96 -4.57 -8.95 7.64
N THR A 97 -4.97 -8.02 6.76
CA THR A 97 -4.04 -7.33 5.86
C THR A 97 -3.01 -6.51 6.64
N LEU A 98 -3.42 -5.79 7.69
CA LEU A 98 -2.52 -5.01 8.55
C LEU A 98 -1.50 -5.89 9.27
N GLN A 99 -1.92 -7.07 9.72
CA GLN A 99 -1.07 -7.96 10.52
C GLN A 99 -0.11 -8.81 9.67
N THR A 100 -0.39 -9.00 8.38
CA THR A 100 0.37 -9.94 7.53
C THR A 100 0.90 -9.28 6.26
N ALA A 101 0.00 -8.90 5.35
CA ALA A 101 0.35 -8.45 4.01
C ALA A 101 1.08 -7.09 3.99
N LEU A 102 0.72 -6.16 4.89
CA LEU A 102 1.40 -4.86 4.96
C LEU A 102 2.85 -4.96 5.46
N PRO A 103 3.13 -5.68 6.57
CA PRO A 103 4.50 -5.94 7.01
C PRO A 103 5.37 -6.59 5.93
N GLU A 104 4.82 -7.58 5.22
CA GLU A 104 5.52 -8.24 4.09
C GLU A 104 5.76 -7.25 2.92
N LEU A 105 4.76 -6.46 2.56
CA LEU A 105 4.90 -5.40 1.55
C LEU A 105 6.02 -4.42 1.90
N LEU A 106 6.12 -3.99 3.17
CA LEU A 106 7.17 -3.07 3.62
C LEU A 106 8.57 -3.67 3.44
N GLN A 107 8.75 -4.98 3.64
CA GLN A 107 10.02 -5.65 3.37
C GLN A 107 10.38 -5.60 1.90
N HIS A 108 9.43 -5.89 1.01
CA HIS A 108 9.67 -5.83 -0.43
C HIS A 108 9.92 -4.41 -0.92
N LEU A 109 9.15 -3.42 -0.46
CA LEU A 109 9.29 -2.03 -0.90
C LEU A 109 10.65 -1.43 -0.55
N ARG A 110 11.24 -1.79 0.60
CA ARG A 110 12.59 -1.35 0.95
C ARG A 110 13.63 -1.78 -0.09
N ALA A 111 13.56 -3.03 -0.56
CA ALA A 111 14.49 -3.54 -1.57
C ALA A 111 14.26 -2.88 -2.94
N VAL A 112 13.00 -2.73 -3.33
CA VAL A 112 12.59 -2.18 -4.64
C VAL A 112 12.88 -0.68 -4.75
N ARG A 113 12.72 0.10 -3.66
CA ARG A 113 13.04 1.53 -3.63
C ARG A 113 14.51 1.83 -3.87
N GLN A 114 15.40 1.01 -3.30
CA GLN A 114 16.83 1.19 -3.52
C GLN A 114 17.17 1.06 -5.01
N GLN A 115 16.61 0.04 -5.67
CA GLN A 115 16.80 -0.19 -7.11
C GLN A 115 16.17 0.90 -7.97
N ALA A 116 15.01 1.44 -7.59
CA ALA A 116 14.37 2.55 -8.30
C ALA A 116 15.16 3.86 -8.24
N ARG A 117 15.90 4.10 -7.15
CA ARG A 117 16.77 5.28 -7.00
C ARG A 117 18.08 5.14 -7.78
N ASP A 118 18.55 3.91 -7.95
CA ASP A 118 19.78 3.59 -8.67
C ASP A 118 19.55 3.37 -10.18
N ALA A 119 18.28 3.26 -10.61
CA ALA A 119 17.91 3.09 -12.02
C ALA A 119 18.17 4.39 -12.82
N PRO A 120 18.82 4.30 -14.00
CA PRO A 120 18.97 5.45 -14.88
C PRO A 120 17.60 5.99 -15.29
N ASN A 121 17.47 7.31 -15.30
CA ASN A 121 16.28 7.96 -15.83
C ASN A 121 16.13 7.58 -17.32
N PRO A 122 14.98 7.04 -17.78
CA PRO A 122 14.80 6.73 -19.19
C PRO A 122 14.87 7.97 -20.08
#